data_AF-A0A5N7MQI4-F1
#
_entry.id   AF-A0A5N7MQI4-F1
#
_cell.length_a   1.000
_cell.length_b   1.000
_cell.length_c   1.000
_cell.angle_alpha   90.00
_cell.angle_beta   90.00
_cell.angle_gamma   90.00
#
_symmetry.space_group_name_H-M   'P 1'
#
loop_
_entity.id
_entity.type
_entity.pdbx_description
1 polymer ?
#
loop_
_entity_poly.entity_id
_entity_poly.type
_entity_poly.pdbx_seq_one_letter_code
_entity_poly.pdbx_strand_id
1 'polypeptide(L)'
;MCGVQMIELCHQPDLLQQAQVLEHWAECREHAVARLERKVERLLDQKRVEQAARLRCAGRYLRHAALREHLHAAALREAAQR
;
A
#
# COMPACT_ATOMS: atom_id res chain seq x y z
N MET A 1 -1.91 39.62 28.95
CA MET A 1 -2.85 39.20 27.90
C MET A 1 -2.14 39.28 26.57
N CYS A 2 -1.52 38.18 26.14
CA CYS A 2 -0.89 38.07 24.83
C CYS A 2 -1.60 36.94 24.10
N GLY A 3 -2.48 37.31 23.17
CA GLY A 3 -3.08 36.38 22.23
C GLY A 3 -2.03 35.92 21.25
N VAL A 4 -1.50 34.72 21.46
CA VAL A 4 -0.78 34.00 20.41
C VAL A 4 -1.86 33.40 19.52
N GLN A 5 -2.16 34.09 18.42
CA GLN A 5 -2.90 33.47 17.31
C GLN A 5 -2.08 32.27 16.84
N MET A 6 -2.49 31.08 17.24
CA MET A 6 -2.10 29.83 16.58
C MET A 6 -2.61 29.91 15.15
N ILE A 7 -1.70 30.24 14.24
CA ILE A 7 -1.95 30.01 12.82
C ILE A 7 -1.85 28.50 12.65
N GLU A 8 -3.00 27.81 12.64
CA GLU A 8 -3.11 26.47 12.06
C GLU A 8 -2.86 26.60 10.55
N LEU A 9 -1.58 26.65 10.18
CA LEU A 9 -1.13 26.44 8.81
C LEU A 9 -1.34 24.96 8.51
N CYS A 10 -2.57 24.63 8.09
CA CYS A 10 -2.93 23.32 7.55
C CYS A 10 -1.87 22.85 6.55
N HIS A 11 -1.19 21.76 6.88
CA HIS A 11 -0.12 21.13 6.11
C HIS A 11 -0.65 20.47 4.81
N GLN A 12 -1.37 21.22 3.96
CA GLN A 12 -1.84 20.75 2.65
C GLN A 12 -0.76 20.08 1.75
N PRO A 13 0.54 20.48 1.74
CA PRO A 13 1.56 19.74 0.99
C PRO A 13 1.87 18.35 1.57
N ASP A 14 1.61 18.10 2.84
CA ASP A 14 1.93 16.84 3.52
C ASP A 14 0.95 15.72 3.11
N LEU A 15 -0.33 16.04 2.88
CA LEU A 15 -1.33 15.04 2.48
C LEU A 15 -1.06 14.45 1.09
N LEU A 16 -0.70 15.29 0.11
CA LEU A 16 -0.38 14.83 -1.25
C LEU A 16 0.92 14.00 -1.26
N GLN A 17 1.91 14.41 -0.48
CA GLN A 17 3.16 13.65 -0.34
C GLN A 17 2.91 12.29 0.34
N GLN A 18 2.11 12.26 1.41
CA GLN A 18 1.71 11.01 2.07
C GLN A 18 0.94 10.09 1.12
N ALA A 19 0.04 10.63 0.30
CA ALA A 19 -0.68 9.85 -0.70
C ALA A 19 0.28 9.20 -1.72
N GLN A 20 1.28 9.94 -2.22
CA GLN A 20 2.28 9.40 -3.15
C GLN A 20 3.13 8.28 -2.52
N VAL A 21 3.51 8.43 -1.24
CA VAL A 21 4.26 7.38 -0.52
C VAL A 21 3.43 6.10 -0.40
N LEU A 22 2.14 6.23 -0.06
CA LEU A 22 1.25 5.09 0.07
C LEU A 22 1.03 4.36 -1.27
N GLU A 23 0.87 5.09 -2.37
CA GLU A 23 0.80 4.49 -3.70
C GLU A 23 2.07 3.74 -4.06
N HIS A 24 3.23 4.35 -3.83
CA HIS A 24 4.50 3.70 -4.10
C HIS A 24 4.66 2.40 -3.30
N TRP A 25 4.22 2.38 -2.05
CA TRP A 25 4.19 1.15 -1.25
C TRP A 25 3.21 0.12 -1.80
N ALA A 26 2.02 0.53 -2.23
CA ALA A 26 1.03 -0.34 -2.84
C ALA A 26 1.59 -0.99 -4.12
N GLU A 27 2.20 -0.20 -5.00
CA GLU A 27 2.88 -0.68 -6.22
C GLU A 27 4.00 -1.69 -5.90
N CYS A 28 4.84 -1.39 -4.90
CA CYS A 28 5.88 -2.32 -4.45
C CYS A 28 5.31 -3.66 -4.00
N ARG A 29 4.16 -3.65 -3.32
CA ARG A 29 3.49 -4.87 -2.86
C ARG A 29 2.86 -5.64 -4.01
N GLU A 30 2.25 -4.96 -4.97
CA GLU A 30 1.72 -5.58 -6.19
C GLU A 30 2.83 -6.25 -7.01
N HIS A 31 3.99 -5.60 -7.15
CA HIS A 31 5.17 -6.20 -7.75
C HIS A 31 5.66 -7.42 -6.96
N ALA A 32 5.67 -7.36 -5.63
CA ALA A 32 6.02 -8.50 -4.79
C ALA A 32 5.03 -9.67 -4.97
N VAL A 33 3.72 -9.38 -5.09
CA VAL A 33 2.68 -10.37 -5.37
C VAL A 33 2.92 -11.04 -6.73
N ALA A 34 3.16 -10.27 -7.79
CA ALA A 34 3.43 -10.82 -9.12
C ALA A 34 4.67 -11.74 -9.12
N ARG A 35 5.71 -11.39 -8.35
CA ARG A 35 6.88 -12.27 -8.15
C ARG A 35 6.54 -13.54 -7.38
N LEU A 36 5.68 -13.44 -6.36
CA LEU A 36 5.22 -14.61 -5.60
C LEU A 36 4.38 -15.55 -6.47
N GLU A 37 3.51 -15.02 -7.33
CA GLU A 37 2.67 -15.83 -8.24
C GLU A 37 3.53 -16.66 -9.20
N ARG A 38 4.52 -16.04 -9.86
CA ARG A 38 5.48 -16.77 -10.71
C ARG A 38 6.24 -17.84 -9.95
N LYS A 39 6.57 -17.59 -8.68
CA LYS A 39 7.23 -18.58 -7.82
C LYS A 39 6.28 -19.72 -7.43
N VAL A 40 5.02 -19.41 -7.18
CA VAL A 40 3.96 -20.39 -6.91
C VAL A 40 3.78 -21.32 -8.09
N GLU A 41 3.71 -20.81 -9.32
CA GLU A 41 3.63 -21.62 -10.55
C GLU A 41 4.77 -22.63 -10.63
N ARG A 42 6.02 -22.15 -10.49
CA ARG A 42 7.21 -23.03 -10.47
C ARG A 42 7.17 -24.09 -9.38
N LEU A 43 6.65 -23.75 -8.19
CA LEU A 43 6.53 -24.72 -7.10
C LEU A 43 5.46 -25.78 -7.39
N LEU A 44 4.38 -25.41 -8.08
CA LEU A 44 3.34 -26.37 -8.48
C LEU A 44 3.88 -27.34 -9.54
N ASP A 45 4.66 -26.85 -10.51
CA ASP A 45 5.34 -27.70 -11.50
C ASP A 45 6.29 -28.71 -10.82
N GLN A 46 6.93 -28.30 -9.72
CA GLN A 46 7.80 -29.14 -8.90
C GLN A 46 7.04 -30.02 -7.90
N LYS A 47 5.70 -30.06 -7.93
CA LYS A 47 4.83 -30.77 -6.98
C LYS A 47 5.04 -30.35 -5.50
N ARG A 48 5.56 -29.15 -5.27
CA ARG A 48 5.79 -28.54 -3.94
C ARG A 48 4.56 -27.76 -3.47
N VAL A 49 3.47 -28.49 -3.29
CA VAL A 49 2.11 -27.92 -3.08
C VAL A 49 2.02 -27.12 -1.77
N GLU A 50 2.62 -27.59 -0.69
CA GLU A 50 2.56 -26.89 0.60
C GLU A 50 3.30 -25.55 0.56
N GLN A 51 4.49 -25.51 -0.04
CA GLN A 51 5.24 -24.27 -0.19
C GLN A 51 4.48 -23.28 -1.09
N ALA A 52 3.87 -23.78 -2.18
CA ALA A 52 3.01 -22.98 -3.03
C ALA A 52 1.81 -22.38 -2.26
N ALA A 53 1.15 -23.18 -1.41
CA ALA A 53 0.03 -22.72 -0.58
C ALA A 53 0.45 -21.62 0.40
N ARG A 54 1.62 -21.76 1.06
CA ARG A 54 2.16 -20.72 1.96
C ARG A 54 2.44 -19.41 1.21
N LEU A 55 3.04 -19.47 0.03
CA LEU A 55 3.31 -18.27 -0.78
C LEU A 55 2.02 -17.63 -1.30
N ARG A 56 1.02 -18.42 -1.69
CA ARG A 56 -0.31 -17.89 -2.05
C ARG A 56 -0.94 -17.14 -0.88
N CYS A 57 -0.82 -17.67 0.34
CA CYS A 57 -1.32 -17.02 1.53
C CYS A 57 -0.62 -15.68 1.77
N ALA A 58 0.72 -15.65 1.73
CA ALA A 58 1.49 -14.41 1.82
C ALA A 58 1.10 -13.39 0.75
N GLY A 59 0.91 -13.83 -0.50
CA GLY A 59 0.45 -12.98 -1.59
C GLY A 59 -0.93 -12.35 -1.32
N ARG A 60 -1.87 -13.09 -0.71
CA ARG A 60 -3.18 -12.52 -0.31
C ARG A 60 -3.05 -11.39 0.71
N TYR A 61 -2.18 -11.55 1.72
CA TYR A 61 -1.94 -10.48 2.70
C TYR A 61 -1.35 -9.22 2.05
N LEU A 62 -0.40 -9.39 1.12
CA LEU A 62 0.19 -8.27 0.39
C LEU A 62 -0.83 -7.55 -0.51
N ARG A 63 -1.70 -8.29 -1.22
CA ARG A 63 -2.79 -7.67 -2.00
C ARG A 63 -3.74 -6.87 -1.13
N HIS A 64 -4.11 -7.40 0.03
CA HIS A 64 -4.97 -6.67 0.96
C HIS A 64 -4.27 -5.43 1.53
N ALA A 65 -2.97 -5.50 1.82
CA ALA A 65 -2.20 -4.34 2.24
C ALA A 65 -2.16 -3.26 1.14
N ALA A 66 -1.86 -3.63 -0.10
CA ALA A 66 -1.84 -2.71 -1.25
C ALA A 66 -3.21 -2.04 -1.46
N LEU A 67 -4.31 -2.80 -1.38
CA LEU A 67 -5.66 -2.24 -1.49
C LEU A 67 -5.93 -1.19 -0.42
N ARG A 68 -5.54 -1.43 0.84
CA ARG A 68 -5.73 -0.45 1.92
C ARG A 68 -4.88 0.80 1.70
N GLU A 69 -3.65 0.64 1.21
CA GLU A 69 -2.75 1.75 0.89
C GLU A 69 -3.34 2.61 -0.24
N HIS A 70 -3.87 2.00 -1.31
CA HIS A 70 -4.57 2.70 -2.39
C HIS A 70 -5.80 3.47 -1.91
N LEU A 71 -6.65 2.83 -1.11
CA LEU A 71 -7.85 3.48 -0.56
C LEU A 71 -7.48 4.66 0.34
N HIS A 72 -6.42 4.53 1.13
CA HIS A 72 -5.95 5.60 2.00
C HIS A 72 -5.33 6.75 1.19
N ALA A 73 -4.52 6.44 0.16
CA ALA A 73 -3.97 7.45 -0.75
C ALA A 73 -5.09 8.24 -1.46
N ALA A 74 -6.14 7.56 -1.91
CA ALA A 74 -7.32 8.20 -2.51
C ALA A 74 -8.01 9.15 -1.51
N ALA A 75 -8.24 8.71 -0.28
CA ALA A 75 -8.84 9.54 0.77
C ALA A 75 -8.00 10.79 1.09
N LEU A 76 -6.67 10.67 1.15
CA LEU A 76 -5.78 11.81 1.38
C LEU A 76 -5.82 12.82 0.23
N ARG A 77 -5.95 12.36 -1.01
CA ARG A 77 -6.13 13.26 -2.16
C ARG A 77 -7.45 13.99 -2.14
N GLU A 78 -8.54 13.30 -1.83
CA GLU A 78 -9.85 13.93 -1.67
C GLU A 78 -9.83 14.97 -0.57
N ALA A 79 -9.15 14.68 0.55
CA ALA A 79 -8.97 15.62 1.65
C ALA A 79 -8.11 16.84 1.26
N ALA A 80 -7.08 16.65 0.43
CA ALA A 80 -6.23 17.73 -0.05
C ALA A 80 -6.93 18.66 -1.07
N GLN A 81 -8.02 18.22 -1.69
CA GLN A 81 -8.79 18.97 -2.69
C GLN A 81 -9.98 19.74 -2.09
N ARG A 82 -10.34 19.48 -0.83
CA ARG A 82 -11.42 20.15 -0.09
C ARG A 82 -10.88 21.31 0.73
#